data_AF-A0A6P6M1T0-F1
#
_entry.id   AF-A0A6P6M1T0-F1
#
_cell.length_a   1.000
_cell.length_b   1.000
_cell.length_c   1.000
_cell.angle_alpha   90.00
_cell.angle_beta   90.00
_cell.angle_gamma   90.00
#
_symmetry.space_group_name_H-M   'P 1'
#
loop_
_entity.id
_entity.type
_entity.pdbx_description
1 polymer ?
#
loop_
_entity_poly.entity_id
_entity_poly.type
_entity_poly.pdbx_seq_one_letter_code
_entity_poly.pdbx_strand_id
1 'polypeptide(L)'
;MRRGWKEDKKNIKWDSGHQVLSSACLPNHRSMNPCPVYERESKTIFLFFICVPYGVSEASQIEAKKNQARLCYITSQDNGNIWSDITELKDVISEHEKNWATFAVGPGHGIQMKDGRLIIPAHAYRYTGKPDCTSCCCLSFCCFTPYALAFYSDDQGITWKVGNQMDVESCECQMAEIIDENGMSTLYCNARTSLGYRTEALSNNSGENFSTVLFPSKLIETGKGCQGSVLSFLEQSSPPKTWLLYSHPFNPKNRVDLGLYLNKTPVDSSGWPDAPIMKLHQGPSGYADLVEHEPGRFACLMECGNEHENEEIAFLLFELPVKKL
;
A
#
# COMPACT_ATOMS: atom_id res chain seq x y z
N MET A 1 4.37 -16.98 -6.10
CA MET A 1 3.85 -16.18 -7.23
C MET A 1 3.02 -17.08 -8.14
N ARG A 2 1.89 -16.59 -8.62
CA ARG A 2 1.08 -17.21 -9.67
C ARG A 2 0.96 -16.21 -10.80
N ARG A 3 1.07 -16.67 -12.05
CA ARG A 3 0.99 -15.81 -13.25
C ARG A 3 -0.32 -16.05 -13.98
N GLY A 4 -0.84 -15.00 -14.60
CA GLY A 4 -2.09 -15.03 -15.33
C GLY A 4 -1.97 -14.25 -16.63
N TRP A 5 -2.66 -14.73 -17.66
CA TRP A 5 -2.68 -14.15 -19.00
C TRP A 5 -4.12 -13.86 -19.39
N LYS A 6 -4.35 -12.72 -20.01
CA LYS A 6 -5.65 -12.37 -20.56
C LYS A 6 -5.92 -13.23 -21.80
N GLU A 7 -6.90 -14.13 -21.73
CA GLU A 7 -7.33 -14.91 -22.90
C GLU A 7 -8.32 -14.12 -23.75
N ASP A 8 -9.23 -13.39 -23.11
CA ASP A 8 -10.19 -12.51 -23.77
C ASP A 8 -10.52 -11.28 -22.90
N LYS A 9 -11.51 -10.48 -23.30
CA LYS A 9 -11.89 -9.25 -22.56
C LYS A 9 -12.36 -9.48 -21.13
N LYS A 10 -12.79 -10.69 -20.77
CA LYS A 10 -13.44 -11.03 -19.49
C LYS A 10 -12.74 -12.14 -18.71
N ASN A 11 -11.84 -12.90 -19.35
CA ASN A 11 -11.25 -14.08 -18.75
C ASN A 11 -9.72 -13.96 -18.63
N ILE A 12 -9.22 -14.32 -17.45
CA ILE A 12 -7.80 -14.53 -17.19
C ILE A 12 -7.57 -16.02 -17.02
N LYS A 13 -6.62 -16.56 -17.78
CA LYS A 13 -6.09 -17.90 -17.55
C LYS A 13 -4.90 -17.81 -16.63
N TRP A 14 -5.01 -18.47 -15.51
CA TRP A 14 -3.94 -18.57 -14.53
C TRP A 14 -3.13 -19.84 -14.75
N ASP A 15 -1.84 -19.76 -14.46
CA ASP A 15 -1.02 -20.96 -14.29
C ASP A 15 -1.63 -21.84 -13.19
N SER A 16 -1.53 -23.16 -13.39
CA SER A 16 -2.08 -24.17 -12.47
C SER A 16 -1.23 -24.34 -11.21
N GLY A 17 0.00 -23.85 -11.21
CA GLY A 17 0.94 -23.97 -10.11
C GLY A 17 1.32 -22.63 -9.48
N HIS A 18 1.94 -22.71 -8.31
CA HIS A 18 2.59 -21.58 -7.65
C HIS A 18 4.11 -21.72 -7.80
N GLN A 19 4.76 -20.68 -8.32
CA GLN A 19 6.20 -20.57 -8.31
C GLN A 19 6.65 -20.03 -6.94
N VAL A 20 7.47 -20.79 -6.24
CA VAL A 20 8.17 -20.29 -5.05
C VAL A 20 9.29 -19.38 -5.53
N LEU A 21 9.29 -18.12 -5.09
CA LEU A 21 10.38 -17.18 -5.37
C LEU A 21 11.47 -17.38 -4.31
N SER A 22 12.32 -18.38 -4.50
CA SER A 22 13.40 -18.71 -3.56
C SER A 22 14.42 -17.58 -3.39
N SER A 23 14.59 -16.72 -4.41
CA SER A 23 15.43 -15.53 -4.30
C SER A 23 14.80 -14.42 -3.46
N ALA A 24 13.49 -14.43 -3.21
CA ALA A 24 12.80 -13.40 -2.44
C ALA A 24 12.90 -13.64 -0.92
N CYS A 25 14.06 -14.03 -0.39
CA CYS A 25 14.22 -14.31 1.04
C CYS A 25 15.69 -14.24 1.48
N LEU A 26 15.94 -13.71 2.68
CA LEU A 26 17.25 -13.81 3.35
C LEU A 26 17.36 -15.14 4.14
N PRO A 27 18.57 -15.72 4.30
CA PRO A 27 18.77 -16.90 5.13
C PRO A 27 18.24 -16.69 6.56
N ASN A 28 17.48 -17.66 7.09
CA ASN A 28 16.85 -17.61 8.43
C ASN A 28 15.82 -16.49 8.63
N HIS A 29 15.26 -15.94 7.56
CA HIS A 29 14.21 -14.93 7.60
C HIS A 29 12.93 -15.43 6.93
N ARG A 30 11.81 -14.80 7.25
CA ARG A 30 10.56 -14.85 6.48
C ARG A 30 10.38 -13.55 5.72
N SER A 31 9.86 -13.65 4.51
CA SER A 31 9.51 -12.49 3.67
C SER A 31 8.03 -12.15 3.84
N MET A 32 7.73 -10.87 3.99
CA MET A 32 6.38 -10.37 4.26
C MET A 32 6.12 -9.06 3.52
N ASN A 33 4.84 -8.72 3.38
CA ASN A 33 4.34 -7.48 2.78
C ASN A 33 4.94 -7.17 1.39
N PRO A 34 4.63 -7.98 0.36
CA PRO A 34 5.05 -7.67 -1.00
C PRO A 34 4.47 -6.34 -1.48
N CYS A 35 5.31 -5.54 -2.15
CA CYS A 35 4.96 -4.24 -2.71
C CYS A 35 5.67 -4.04 -4.06
N PRO A 36 5.12 -4.57 -5.17
CA PRO A 36 5.69 -4.36 -6.49
C PRO A 36 5.57 -2.93 -6.99
N VAL A 37 6.57 -2.45 -7.73
CA VAL A 37 6.50 -1.24 -8.57
C VAL A 37 7.09 -1.55 -9.95
N TYR A 38 6.51 -0.96 -10.99
CA TYR A 38 7.01 -1.10 -12.36
C TYR A 38 7.69 0.19 -12.81
N GLU A 39 8.97 0.11 -13.11
CA GLU A 39 9.78 1.18 -13.69
C GLU A 39 9.67 1.09 -15.22
N ARG A 40 9.07 2.12 -15.84
CA ARG A 40 8.57 2.05 -17.22
C ARG A 40 9.68 2.17 -18.27
N GLU A 41 10.73 2.92 -17.98
CA GLU A 41 11.81 3.25 -18.90
C GLU A 41 12.73 2.04 -19.15
N SER A 42 13.18 1.41 -18.06
CA SER A 42 13.97 0.17 -18.07
C SER A 42 13.10 -1.09 -18.19
N LYS A 43 11.78 -0.97 -18.04
CA LYS A 43 10.81 -2.09 -18.03
C LYS A 43 11.11 -3.11 -16.94
N THR A 44 11.50 -2.61 -15.77
CA THR A 44 11.89 -3.43 -14.62
C THR A 44 10.75 -3.48 -13.62
N ILE A 45 10.32 -4.69 -13.25
CA ILE A 45 9.48 -4.92 -12.07
C ILE A 45 10.41 -5.02 -10.87
N PHE A 46 10.26 -4.13 -9.89
CA PHE A 46 10.83 -4.31 -8.56
C PHE A 46 9.75 -4.93 -7.68
N LEU A 47 10.08 -5.99 -6.93
CA LEU A 47 9.22 -6.55 -5.90
C LEU A 47 9.85 -6.28 -4.54
N PHE A 48 9.38 -5.24 -3.85
CA PHE A 48 9.80 -4.93 -2.48
C PHE A 48 9.10 -5.82 -1.47
N PHE A 49 9.78 -6.10 -0.36
CA PHE A 49 9.26 -6.82 0.80
C PHE A 49 10.15 -6.56 2.01
N ILE A 50 9.64 -6.90 3.20
CA ILE A 50 10.50 -6.99 4.39
C ILE A 50 10.93 -8.42 4.64
N CYS A 51 12.17 -8.59 5.11
CA CYS A 51 12.66 -9.83 5.70
C CYS A 51 12.74 -9.68 7.23
N VAL A 52 12.14 -10.62 7.97
CA VAL A 52 12.17 -10.64 9.44
C VAL A 52 12.68 -12.01 9.91
N PRO A 53 13.60 -12.10 10.90
CA PRO A 53 14.09 -13.39 11.39
C PRO A 53 12.95 -14.32 11.84
N TYR A 54 13.12 -15.62 11.64
CA TYR A 54 12.16 -16.60 12.17
C TYR A 54 12.01 -16.47 13.70
N GLY A 55 10.77 -16.62 14.18
CA GLY A 55 10.45 -16.49 15.61
C GLY A 55 10.37 -15.06 16.13
N VAL A 56 10.69 -14.04 15.32
CA VAL A 56 10.56 -12.63 15.69
C VAL A 56 9.21 -12.08 15.20
N SER A 57 8.37 -11.66 16.14
CA SER A 57 7.08 -11.00 15.85
C SER A 57 7.24 -9.48 15.82
N GLU A 58 6.34 -8.78 15.13
CA GLU A 58 6.25 -7.32 15.19
C GLU A 58 6.16 -6.82 16.64
N ALA A 59 5.27 -7.43 17.42
CA ALA A 59 5.09 -7.12 18.84
C ALA A 59 6.40 -7.25 19.65
N SER A 60 7.17 -8.33 19.43
CA SER A 60 8.45 -8.53 20.13
C SER A 60 9.50 -7.47 19.78
N GLN A 61 9.52 -6.99 18.54
CA GLN A 61 10.43 -5.92 18.10
C GLN A 61 10.04 -4.58 18.74
N ILE A 62 8.74 -4.29 18.80
CA ILE A 62 8.17 -3.10 19.43
C ILE A 62 8.49 -3.08 20.93
N GLU A 63 8.20 -4.16 21.64
CA GLU A 63 8.44 -4.29 23.08
C GLU A 63 9.94 -4.20 23.42
N ALA A 64 10.79 -4.89 22.65
CA ALA A 64 12.24 -4.88 22.85
C ALA A 64 12.92 -3.60 22.34
N LYS A 65 12.18 -2.70 21.66
CA LYS A 65 12.72 -1.52 20.95
C LYS A 65 13.87 -1.87 20.02
N LYS A 66 13.77 -3.02 19.35
CA LYS A 66 14.83 -3.61 18.55
C LYS A 66 14.31 -3.95 17.17
N ASN A 67 14.60 -3.09 16.22
CA ASN A 67 14.34 -3.34 14.81
C ASN A 67 15.22 -4.49 14.31
N GLN A 68 14.58 -5.47 13.72
CA GLN A 68 15.21 -6.61 13.06
C GLN A 68 14.63 -6.84 11.65
N ALA A 69 13.78 -5.93 11.15
CA ALA A 69 13.26 -5.95 9.80
C ALA A 69 14.35 -5.45 8.82
N ARG A 70 14.47 -6.12 7.67
CA ARG A 70 15.35 -5.75 6.56
C ARG A 70 14.51 -5.37 5.35
N LEU A 71 14.83 -4.26 4.70
CA LEU A 71 14.20 -3.86 3.45
C LEU A 71 14.91 -4.52 2.29
N CYS A 72 14.18 -5.32 1.51
CA CYS A 72 14.72 -6.06 0.40
C CYS A 72 13.88 -5.89 -0.86
N TYR A 73 14.49 -6.12 -2.01
CA TYR A 73 13.77 -6.32 -3.26
C TYR A 73 14.45 -7.36 -4.14
N ILE A 74 13.69 -7.89 -5.08
CA ILE A 74 14.18 -8.61 -6.27
C ILE A 74 13.61 -7.93 -7.51
N THR A 75 14.28 -8.07 -8.65
CA THR A 75 13.84 -7.47 -9.91
C THR A 75 13.59 -8.49 -11.00
N SER A 76 12.74 -8.12 -11.96
CA SER A 76 12.51 -8.89 -13.19
C SER A 76 12.36 -7.95 -14.38
N GLN A 77 13.00 -8.29 -15.50
CA GLN A 77 12.91 -7.56 -16.78
C GLN A 77 12.20 -8.34 -17.87
N ASP A 78 11.65 -9.51 -17.53
CA ASP A 78 11.00 -10.43 -18.47
C ASP A 78 9.56 -10.75 -18.06
N ASN A 79 8.86 -9.74 -17.51
CA ASN A 79 7.47 -9.83 -17.04
C ASN A 79 7.27 -10.82 -15.87
N GLY A 80 8.24 -10.90 -14.96
CA GLY A 80 8.15 -11.71 -13.75
C GLY A 80 8.43 -13.20 -13.97
N ASN A 81 9.09 -13.58 -15.08
CA ASN A 81 9.44 -14.97 -15.35
C ASN A 81 10.71 -15.39 -14.62
N ILE A 82 11.78 -14.60 -14.75
CA ILE A 82 13.05 -14.75 -14.05
C ILE A 82 13.24 -13.56 -13.13
N TRP A 83 13.77 -13.85 -11.94
CA TRP A 83 14.01 -12.86 -10.90
C TRP A 83 15.49 -12.81 -10.55
N SER A 84 15.98 -11.62 -10.25
CA SER A 84 17.34 -11.40 -9.75
C SER A 84 17.56 -12.10 -8.40
N ASP A 85 18.84 -12.11 -7.99
CA ASP A 85 19.18 -12.29 -6.59
C ASP A 85 18.64 -11.14 -5.73
N ILE A 86 18.51 -11.39 -4.43
CA ILE A 86 18.02 -10.41 -3.45
C ILE A 86 18.98 -9.24 -3.29
N THR A 87 18.42 -8.03 -3.29
CA THR A 87 19.12 -6.81 -2.89
C THR A 87 18.58 -6.35 -1.54
N GLU A 88 19.47 -6.17 -0.56
CA GLU A 88 19.14 -5.61 0.75
C GLU A 88 19.58 -4.14 0.82
N LEU A 89 18.64 -3.24 1.14
CA LEU A 89 18.89 -1.80 1.24
C LEU A 89 19.40 -1.42 2.64
N LYS A 90 20.58 -1.92 3.01
CA LYS A 90 21.18 -1.72 4.34
C LYS A 90 21.40 -0.25 4.67
N ASP A 91 22.00 0.49 3.74
CA ASP A 91 22.39 1.87 3.97
C ASP A 91 21.16 2.76 4.23
N VAL A 92 20.09 2.53 3.47
CA VAL A 92 18.79 3.22 3.61
C VAL A 92 18.17 3.01 4.98
N ILE A 93 18.25 1.80 5.54
CA ILE A 93 17.62 1.47 6.82
C ILE A 93 18.50 1.84 8.02
N SER A 94 19.83 1.72 7.87
CA SER A 94 20.79 1.86 8.97
C SER A 94 20.72 3.23 9.67
N GLU A 95 20.42 4.31 8.93
CA GLU A 95 20.27 5.66 9.48
C GLU A 95 19.02 5.81 10.36
N HIS A 96 18.00 4.97 10.15
CA HIS A 96 16.71 5.04 10.83
C HIS A 96 16.49 3.90 11.85
N GLU A 97 17.31 2.84 11.81
CA GLU A 97 17.17 1.63 12.62
C GLU A 97 17.10 1.92 14.13
N LYS A 98 17.77 2.98 14.60
CA LYS A 98 17.75 3.39 16.03
C LYS A 98 16.44 4.05 16.47
N ASN A 99 15.70 4.63 15.53
CA ASN A 99 14.49 5.40 15.81
C ASN A 99 13.21 4.62 15.52
N TRP A 100 13.32 3.53 14.76
CA TRP A 100 12.21 2.64 14.43
C TRP A 100 12.28 1.41 15.31
N ALA A 101 11.18 1.01 15.91
CA ALA A 101 11.09 -0.27 16.59
C ALA A 101 10.93 -1.41 15.59
N THR A 102 10.21 -1.16 14.49
CA THR A 102 10.08 -1.99 13.29
C THR A 102 9.43 -1.15 12.19
N PHE A 103 9.45 -1.64 10.96
CA PHE A 103 8.79 -1.00 9.81
C PHE A 103 8.33 -2.06 8.81
N ALA A 104 7.45 -1.66 7.89
CA ALA A 104 7.12 -2.46 6.73
C ALA A 104 6.81 -1.59 5.50
N VAL A 105 6.93 -2.18 4.31
CA VAL A 105 6.44 -1.58 3.04
C VAL A 105 5.01 -2.02 2.76
N GLY A 106 4.26 -1.21 2.01
CA GLY A 106 2.86 -1.43 1.62
C GLY A 106 2.00 -2.01 2.75
N PRO A 107 1.36 -3.19 2.53
CA PRO A 107 1.36 -3.99 1.29
C PRO A 107 0.41 -3.43 0.21
N GLY A 108 0.51 -3.97 -1.01
CA GLY A 108 -0.21 -3.47 -2.19
C GLY A 108 0.79 -3.21 -3.31
N HIS A 109 0.77 -2.04 -3.93
CA HIS A 109 1.73 -1.64 -4.98
C HIS A 109 2.46 -0.32 -4.68
N GLY A 110 3.64 -0.15 -5.25
CA GLY A 110 4.28 1.16 -5.42
C GLY A 110 3.86 1.81 -6.73
N ILE A 111 4.23 3.08 -6.91
CA ILE A 111 3.92 3.83 -8.13
C ILE A 111 5.19 4.43 -8.73
N GLN A 112 5.18 4.64 -10.04
CA GLN A 112 6.13 5.54 -10.70
C GLN A 112 5.38 6.80 -11.11
N MET A 113 5.77 7.93 -10.54
CA MET A 113 5.16 9.24 -10.79
C MET A 113 5.47 9.73 -12.22
N LYS A 114 4.77 10.79 -12.66
CA LYS A 114 4.92 11.41 -13.99
C LYS A 114 6.34 11.91 -14.25
N ASP A 115 7.04 12.36 -13.21
CA ASP A 115 8.43 12.81 -13.28
C ASP A 115 9.46 11.67 -13.32
N GLY A 116 9.00 10.42 -13.23
CA GLY A 116 9.83 9.21 -13.24
C GLY A 116 10.23 8.70 -11.85
N ARG A 117 9.96 9.47 -10.77
CA ARG A 117 10.28 9.04 -9.40
C ARG A 117 9.49 7.79 -9.02
N LEU A 118 10.18 6.78 -8.51
CA LEU A 118 9.58 5.58 -7.93
C LEU A 118 9.22 5.86 -6.47
N ILE A 119 8.04 5.40 -6.05
CA ILE A 119 7.51 5.54 -4.69
C ILE A 119 7.09 4.16 -4.18
N ILE A 120 7.59 3.79 -3.00
CA ILE A 120 7.17 2.61 -2.25
C ILE A 120 6.53 3.09 -0.94
N PRO A 121 5.21 2.90 -0.76
CA PRO A 121 4.54 3.19 0.50
C PRO A 121 5.13 2.37 1.64
N ALA A 122 5.24 2.96 2.82
CA ALA A 122 5.75 2.27 4.01
C ALA A 122 5.22 2.90 5.29
N HIS A 123 5.44 2.22 6.41
CA HIS A 123 5.21 2.78 7.74
C HIS A 123 6.27 2.30 8.72
N ALA A 124 6.52 3.08 9.77
CA ALA A 124 7.45 2.74 10.82
C ALA A 124 6.86 3.01 12.21
N TYR A 125 7.06 2.07 13.13
CA TYR A 125 6.69 2.23 14.54
C TYR A 125 7.77 3.03 15.27
N ARG A 126 7.39 4.13 15.91
CA ARG A 126 8.31 4.96 16.70
C ARG A 126 7.85 5.08 18.14
N TYR A 127 8.82 5.23 19.03
CA TYR A 127 8.53 5.53 20.42
C TYR A 127 8.04 6.97 20.54
N THR A 128 6.80 7.16 20.99
CA THR A 128 6.14 8.46 21.16
C THR A 128 5.96 8.85 22.62
N GLY A 129 6.50 8.04 23.55
CA GLY A 129 6.54 8.22 25.00
C GLY A 129 5.69 9.37 25.55
N LYS A 130 4.48 9.07 26.05
CA LYS A 130 3.66 10.10 26.70
C LYS A 130 4.36 10.55 28.00
N PRO A 131 4.55 11.86 28.23
CA PRO A 131 5.22 12.38 29.43
C PRO A 131 4.61 11.87 30.75
N ASP A 132 3.30 11.63 30.76
CA ASP A 132 2.54 11.22 31.95
C ASP A 132 2.27 9.71 32.03
N CYS A 133 2.87 8.89 31.15
CA CYS A 133 2.72 7.45 31.23
C CYS A 133 3.57 6.90 32.39
N THR A 134 2.93 6.69 33.55
CA THR A 134 3.56 6.17 34.79
C THR A 134 3.10 4.75 35.13
N SER A 135 2.25 4.13 34.30
CA SER A 135 1.75 2.77 34.49
C SER A 135 2.81 1.72 34.08
N CYS A 136 2.79 0.52 34.70
CA CYS A 136 3.56 -0.64 34.24
C CYS A 136 3.32 -0.97 32.73
N CYS A 137 2.25 -0.43 32.13
CA CYS A 137 1.98 -0.46 30.69
C CYS A 137 2.97 0.34 29.81
N CYS A 138 3.92 1.12 30.34
CA CYS A 138 4.90 1.87 29.53
C CYS A 138 5.91 0.98 28.78
N LEU A 139 5.94 -0.31 29.11
CA LEU A 139 6.63 -1.36 28.38
C LEU A 139 5.75 -2.02 27.30
N SER A 140 4.51 -1.55 27.12
CA SER A 140 3.52 -2.06 26.17
C SER A 140 3.37 -1.18 24.92
N PHE A 141 2.58 -1.67 23.95
CA PHE A 141 2.26 -1.04 22.66
C PHE A 141 1.81 0.44 22.74
N CYS A 142 1.32 0.91 23.90
CA CYS A 142 0.75 2.26 24.04
C CYS A 142 1.75 3.42 23.94
N CYS A 143 3.05 3.14 24.00
CA CYS A 143 4.11 4.13 23.80
C CYS A 143 4.70 4.11 22.39
N PHE A 144 4.14 3.31 21.49
CA PHE A 144 4.55 3.23 20.11
C PHE A 144 3.41 3.60 19.18
N THR A 145 3.72 4.43 18.20
CA THR A 145 2.76 4.88 17.19
C THR A 145 3.38 4.65 15.82
N PRO A 146 2.67 3.98 14.90
CA PRO A 146 3.11 3.88 13.53
C PRO A 146 2.86 5.20 12.80
N TYR A 147 3.77 5.54 11.89
CA TYR A 147 3.62 6.64 10.97
C TYR A 147 3.96 6.20 9.56
N ALA A 148 3.08 6.49 8.61
CA ALA A 148 3.30 6.27 7.20
C ALA A 148 4.38 7.22 6.65
N LEU A 149 5.14 6.73 5.68
CA LEU A 149 6.21 7.40 4.96
C LEU A 149 6.36 6.77 3.57
N ALA A 150 7.26 7.31 2.75
CA ALA A 150 7.61 6.71 1.47
C ALA A 150 9.11 6.40 1.41
N PHE A 151 9.48 5.26 0.81
CA PHE A 151 10.79 5.13 0.18
C PHE A 151 10.68 5.60 -1.27
N TYR A 152 11.71 6.26 -1.79
CA TYR A 152 11.68 6.76 -3.16
C TYR A 152 13.04 6.68 -3.85
N SER A 153 13.00 6.66 -5.18
CA SER A 153 14.18 6.64 -6.06
C SER A 153 14.00 7.60 -7.22
N ASP A 154 15.03 8.41 -7.48
CA ASP A 154 15.09 9.42 -8.54
C ASP A 154 15.87 8.94 -9.78
N ASP A 155 16.48 7.76 -9.70
CA ASP A 155 17.49 7.26 -10.64
C ASP A 155 17.16 5.84 -11.12
N GLN A 156 15.88 5.59 -11.42
CA GLN A 156 15.38 4.32 -11.95
C GLN A 156 15.65 3.11 -11.03
N GLY A 157 15.67 3.35 -9.71
CA GLY A 157 15.84 2.31 -8.70
C GLY A 157 17.30 1.97 -8.37
N ILE A 158 18.28 2.76 -8.83
CA ILE A 158 19.71 2.56 -8.52
C ILE A 158 19.99 2.92 -7.05
N THR A 159 19.51 4.08 -6.60
CA THR A 159 19.60 4.52 -5.20
C THR A 159 18.22 4.80 -4.63
N TRP A 160 18.10 4.65 -3.32
CA TRP A 160 16.84 4.77 -2.58
C TRP A 160 17.02 5.69 -1.38
N LYS A 161 15.99 6.46 -1.07
CA LYS A 161 15.93 7.38 0.05
C LYS A 161 14.65 7.16 0.85
N VAL A 162 14.64 7.65 2.09
CA VAL A 162 13.47 7.68 2.97
C VAL A 162 12.92 9.09 3.04
N GLY A 163 11.61 9.23 2.85
CA GLY A 163 10.87 10.46 3.12
C GLY A 163 10.58 10.63 4.61
N ASN A 164 10.22 11.85 4.99
CA ASN A 164 9.72 12.14 6.32
C ASN A 164 8.34 11.51 6.51
N GLN A 165 8.07 11.15 7.75
CA GLN A 165 6.82 10.52 8.14
C GLN A 165 5.66 11.53 8.17
N MET A 166 4.44 11.01 8.17
CA MET A 166 3.23 11.77 8.48
C MET A 166 3.22 12.22 9.95
N ASP A 167 2.63 13.38 10.22
CA ASP A 167 2.49 13.94 11.58
C ASP A 167 1.32 13.34 12.37
N VAL A 168 0.61 12.39 11.79
CA VAL A 168 -0.59 11.75 12.34
C VAL A 168 -0.42 10.23 12.32
N GLU A 169 -1.00 9.56 13.32
CA GLU A 169 -0.96 8.09 13.42
C GLU A 169 -1.43 7.46 12.11
N SER A 170 -0.58 6.61 11.55
CA SER A 170 -0.80 5.99 10.24
C SER A 170 0.04 4.73 10.12
N CYS A 171 -0.60 3.62 9.75
CA CYS A 171 0.03 2.32 9.57
C CYS A 171 0.10 1.97 8.07
N GLU A 172 -0.19 0.73 7.70
CA GLU A 172 -0.26 0.26 6.32
C GLU A 172 -0.97 1.28 5.41
N CYS A 173 -0.26 1.66 4.34
CA CYS A 173 -0.67 2.75 3.47
C CYS A 173 -0.46 2.41 2.01
N GLN A 174 -1.24 3.08 1.17
CA GLN A 174 -1.16 3.03 -0.28
C GLN A 174 -1.12 4.46 -0.81
N MET A 175 -0.48 4.65 -1.95
CA MET A 175 -0.25 5.97 -2.51
C MET A 175 -0.61 6.02 -3.99
N ALA A 176 -1.07 7.20 -4.43
CA ALA A 176 -1.49 7.44 -5.80
C ALA A 176 -1.04 8.85 -6.23
N GLU A 177 -0.74 9.02 -7.52
CA GLU A 177 -0.38 10.32 -8.06
C GLU A 177 -1.63 11.06 -8.53
N ILE A 178 -1.84 12.28 -8.04
CA ILE A 178 -2.87 13.19 -8.50
C ILE A 178 -2.23 14.19 -9.46
N ILE A 179 -2.73 14.24 -10.69
CA ILE A 179 -2.40 15.30 -11.64
C ILE A 179 -3.63 16.20 -11.79
N ASP A 180 -3.48 17.48 -11.45
CA ASP A 180 -4.53 18.48 -11.60
C ASP A 180 -4.65 19.01 -13.05
N GLU A 181 -5.62 19.89 -13.26
CA GLU A 181 -5.92 20.50 -14.57
C GLU A 181 -4.76 21.35 -15.12
N ASN A 182 -3.88 21.84 -14.24
CA ASN A 182 -2.69 22.61 -14.58
C ASN A 182 -1.47 21.70 -14.79
N GLY A 183 -1.62 20.39 -14.61
CA GLY A 183 -0.54 19.40 -14.71
C GLY A 183 0.35 19.32 -13.47
N MET A 184 -0.04 19.96 -12.36
CA MET A 184 0.65 19.87 -11.08
C MET A 184 0.47 18.46 -10.52
N SER A 185 1.59 17.83 -10.15
CA SER A 185 1.61 16.49 -9.55
C SER A 185 1.65 16.62 -8.02
N THR A 186 0.78 15.86 -7.37
CA THR A 186 0.72 15.72 -5.91
C THR A 186 0.61 14.25 -5.57
N LEU A 187 1.46 13.77 -4.67
CA LEU A 187 1.36 12.40 -4.16
C LEU A 187 0.32 12.37 -3.05
N TYR A 188 -0.69 11.51 -3.20
CA TYR A 188 -1.72 11.24 -2.20
C TYR A 188 -1.38 9.95 -1.44
N CYS A 189 -1.57 9.96 -0.12
CA CYS A 189 -1.41 8.82 0.76
C CYS A 189 -2.74 8.54 1.48
N ASN A 190 -3.16 7.27 1.45
CA ASN A 190 -4.25 6.76 2.27
C ASN A 190 -3.69 5.71 3.23
N ALA A 191 -3.88 5.93 4.54
CA ALA A 191 -3.29 5.10 5.57
C ALA A 191 -4.33 4.56 6.55
N ARG A 192 -4.08 3.32 7.00
CA ARG A 192 -4.79 2.64 8.07
C ARG A 192 -4.57 3.36 9.40
N THR A 193 -5.61 3.46 10.22
CA THR A 193 -5.51 3.99 11.58
C THR A 193 -6.27 3.12 12.58
N SER A 194 -6.07 3.35 13.87
CA SER A 194 -6.93 2.79 14.93
C SER A 194 -8.14 3.66 15.29
N LEU A 195 -8.33 4.80 14.60
CA LEU A 195 -9.29 5.86 14.94
C LEU A 195 -10.69 5.67 14.32
N GLY A 196 -10.93 4.55 13.64
CA GLY A 196 -12.22 4.22 13.00
C GLY A 196 -12.41 4.81 11.59
N TYR A 197 -11.47 5.63 11.11
CA TYR A 197 -11.43 6.16 9.75
C TYR A 197 -10.01 6.10 9.19
N ARG A 198 -9.89 6.06 7.86
CA ARG A 198 -8.61 6.22 7.17
C ARG A 198 -8.07 7.62 7.41
N THR A 199 -6.75 7.76 7.42
CA THR A 199 -6.10 9.07 7.31
C THR A 199 -5.66 9.28 5.87
N GLU A 200 -5.88 10.50 5.39
CA GLU A 200 -5.53 10.91 4.04
C GLU A 200 -4.55 12.08 4.12
N ALA A 201 -3.49 12.06 3.31
CA ALA A 201 -2.53 13.17 3.25
C ALA A 201 -1.97 13.41 1.85
N LEU A 202 -1.49 14.62 1.63
CA LEU A 202 -0.88 15.08 0.39
C LEU A 202 0.59 15.43 0.60
N SER A 203 1.38 15.12 -0.42
CA SER A 203 2.79 15.48 -0.54
C SER A 203 3.01 16.21 -1.87
N ASN A 204 3.43 17.48 -1.78
CA ASN A 204 3.76 18.33 -2.94
C ASN A 204 5.23 18.21 -3.36
N ASN A 205 6.00 17.33 -2.71
CA ASN A 205 7.41 17.04 -2.98
C ASN A 205 7.62 15.52 -3.15
N SER A 206 6.66 14.87 -3.81
CA SER A 206 6.77 13.49 -4.29
C SER A 206 7.28 12.51 -3.22
N GLY A 207 6.65 12.53 -2.04
CA GLY A 207 6.90 11.58 -0.95
C GLY A 207 7.99 11.98 0.05
N GLU A 208 8.67 13.12 -0.15
CA GLU A 208 9.65 13.61 0.83
C GLU A 208 9.00 14.06 2.14
N ASN A 209 7.80 14.66 2.09
CA ASN A 209 7.03 15.09 3.25
C ASN A 209 5.53 15.02 2.98
N PHE A 210 4.74 14.66 3.98
CA PHE A 210 3.27 14.69 3.94
C PHE A 210 2.73 15.84 4.80
N SER A 211 2.89 17.07 4.31
CA SER A 211 2.61 18.29 5.07
C SER A 211 1.13 18.65 5.20
N THR A 212 0.24 17.98 4.46
CA THR A 212 -1.18 18.33 4.41
C THR A 212 -2.02 17.09 4.71
N VAL A 213 -2.63 17.04 5.88
CA VAL A 213 -3.59 15.99 6.26
C VAL A 213 -5.00 16.47 5.89
N LEU A 214 -5.75 15.65 5.16
CA LEU A 214 -7.13 15.97 4.77
C LEU A 214 -8.09 15.62 5.91
N PHE A 215 -9.02 16.52 6.21
CA PHE A 215 -9.98 16.35 7.30
C PHE A 215 -11.32 17.05 7.00
N PRO A 216 -12.47 16.48 7.40
CA PRO A 216 -12.63 15.14 7.98
C PRO A 216 -12.47 14.05 6.92
N SER A 217 -11.99 12.87 7.34
CA SER A 217 -12.01 11.67 6.50
C SER A 217 -13.41 11.06 6.49
N LYS A 218 -13.83 10.60 5.32
CA LYS A 218 -15.11 9.88 5.13
C LYS A 218 -14.93 8.36 5.00
N LEU A 219 -13.70 7.91 4.77
CA LEU A 219 -13.42 6.51 4.53
C LEU A 219 -13.35 5.76 5.86
N ILE A 220 -14.37 4.97 6.13
CA ILE A 220 -14.51 4.18 7.36
C ILE A 220 -13.44 3.08 7.41
N GLU A 221 -12.90 2.85 8.61
CA GLU A 221 -12.01 1.74 8.92
C GLU A 221 -12.78 0.59 9.59
N THR A 222 -12.30 -0.64 9.47
CA THR A 222 -12.99 -1.82 10.01
C THR A 222 -12.36 -2.33 11.30
N GLY A 223 -13.12 -2.42 12.39
CA GLY A 223 -12.71 -3.12 13.62
C GLY A 223 -11.31 -2.74 14.13
N LYS A 224 -10.33 -3.66 14.00
CA LYS A 224 -8.92 -3.46 14.38
C LYS A 224 -8.04 -2.86 13.26
N GLY A 225 -8.65 -2.43 12.18
CA GLY A 225 -8.05 -1.93 10.95
C GLY A 225 -7.80 -3.01 9.89
N CYS A 226 -7.76 -2.60 8.62
CA CYS A 226 -7.40 -3.42 7.46
C CYS A 226 -6.52 -2.62 6.49
N GLN A 227 -5.77 -3.30 5.61
CA GLN A 227 -5.19 -2.62 4.46
C GLN A 227 -6.32 -2.19 3.51
N GLY A 228 -6.08 -1.12 2.75
CA GLY A 228 -6.94 -0.66 1.68
C GLY A 228 -6.10 -0.19 0.50
N SER A 229 -6.60 -0.39 -0.72
CA SER A 229 -5.92 -0.01 -1.96
C SER A 229 -6.46 1.28 -2.52
N VAL A 230 -5.57 2.20 -2.91
CA VAL A 230 -5.92 3.40 -3.67
C VAL A 230 -5.23 3.34 -5.03
N LEU A 231 -5.95 3.74 -6.07
CA LEU A 231 -5.46 3.79 -7.44
C LEU A 231 -5.89 5.11 -8.09
N SER A 232 -4.94 5.82 -8.68
CA SER A 232 -5.22 6.95 -9.57
C SER A 232 -5.38 6.48 -11.01
N PHE A 233 -6.32 7.08 -11.73
CA PHE A 233 -6.44 6.93 -13.18
C PHE A 233 -6.87 8.26 -13.82
N LEU A 234 -6.52 8.43 -15.09
CA LEU A 234 -6.91 9.60 -15.86
C LEU A 234 -8.30 9.39 -16.46
N GLU A 235 -9.23 10.27 -16.11
CA GLU A 235 -10.51 10.32 -16.80
C GLU A 235 -10.32 10.96 -18.20
N GLN A 236 -11.00 10.41 -19.20
CA GLN A 236 -10.92 10.89 -20.60
C GLN A 236 -11.73 12.18 -20.84
N SER A 237 -11.69 13.10 -19.88
CA SER A 237 -12.27 14.45 -19.99
C SER A 237 -11.31 15.41 -20.70
N SER A 238 -11.83 16.56 -21.15
CA SER A 238 -11.03 17.67 -21.68
C SER A 238 -11.31 18.93 -20.85
N PRO A 239 -10.36 19.40 -20.00
CA PRO A 239 -9.02 18.87 -19.78
C PRO A 239 -9.00 17.50 -19.04
N PRO A 240 -7.94 16.69 -19.19
CA PRO A 240 -7.78 15.44 -18.44
C PRO A 240 -7.72 15.73 -16.94
N LYS A 241 -8.42 14.92 -16.14
CA LYS A 241 -8.43 15.04 -14.69
C LYS A 241 -8.17 13.68 -14.05
N THR A 242 -7.38 13.67 -12.98
CA THR A 242 -7.15 12.45 -12.21
C THR A 242 -8.31 12.19 -11.25
N TRP A 243 -8.83 10.96 -11.26
CA TRP A 243 -9.77 10.46 -10.25
C TRP A 243 -9.09 9.38 -9.40
N LEU A 244 -9.60 9.16 -8.19
CA LEU A 244 -9.12 8.10 -7.29
C LEU A 244 -10.18 7.03 -7.11
N LEU A 245 -9.77 5.77 -7.26
CA LEU A 245 -10.49 4.61 -6.75
C LEU A 245 -9.91 4.21 -5.40
N TYR A 246 -10.79 3.78 -4.50
CA TYR A 246 -10.40 3.20 -3.23
C TYR A 246 -11.19 1.91 -2.99
N SER A 247 -10.52 0.83 -2.58
CA SER A 247 -11.17 -0.41 -2.21
C SER A 247 -10.81 -0.85 -0.79
N HIS A 248 -11.85 -1.22 -0.03
CA HIS A 248 -11.76 -1.58 1.37
C HIS A 248 -13.05 -2.27 1.87
N PRO A 249 -12.98 -3.18 2.86
CA PRO A 249 -14.17 -3.70 3.52
C PRO A 249 -14.99 -2.58 4.17
N PHE A 250 -16.27 -2.44 3.82
CA PHE A 250 -17.06 -1.28 4.26
C PHE A 250 -17.92 -1.54 5.50
N ASN A 251 -17.78 -2.72 6.12
CA ASN A 251 -18.37 -2.96 7.44
C ASN A 251 -17.47 -2.39 8.55
N PRO A 252 -17.98 -1.52 9.44
CA PRO A 252 -17.17 -0.83 10.45
C PRO A 252 -16.63 -1.75 11.57
N LYS A 253 -17.12 -2.98 11.68
CA LYS A 253 -16.75 -3.90 12.78
C LYS A 253 -15.93 -5.09 12.31
N ASN A 254 -16.24 -5.62 11.13
CA ASN A 254 -15.66 -6.86 10.63
C ASN A 254 -15.12 -6.66 9.21
N ARG A 255 -14.08 -7.43 8.85
CA ARG A 255 -13.52 -7.50 7.50
C ARG A 255 -14.46 -8.28 6.58
N VAL A 256 -15.56 -7.63 6.20
CA VAL A 256 -16.59 -8.19 5.32
C VAL A 256 -17.10 -7.13 4.35
N ASP A 257 -17.61 -7.61 3.22
CA ASP A 257 -18.13 -6.84 2.09
C ASP A 257 -17.09 -5.84 1.53
N LEU A 258 -16.31 -6.27 0.53
CA LEU A 258 -15.32 -5.43 -0.13
C LEU A 258 -16.01 -4.40 -1.03
N GLY A 259 -15.84 -3.12 -0.72
CA GLY A 259 -16.42 -2.00 -1.44
C GLY A 259 -15.43 -1.32 -2.38
N LEU A 260 -15.96 -0.63 -3.38
CA LEU A 260 -15.23 0.29 -4.26
C LEU A 260 -15.83 1.69 -4.13
N TYR A 261 -14.98 2.68 -3.91
CA TYR A 261 -15.30 4.10 -3.81
C TYR A 261 -14.62 4.86 -4.94
N LEU A 262 -15.23 5.97 -5.36
CA LEU A 262 -14.69 6.84 -6.41
C LEU A 262 -14.70 8.28 -5.91
N ASN A 263 -13.55 8.96 -5.98
CA ASN A 263 -13.43 10.39 -5.71
C ASN A 263 -12.99 11.12 -7.00
N LYS A 264 -13.84 12.06 -7.45
CA LYS A 264 -13.62 12.88 -8.65
C LYS A 264 -12.92 14.22 -8.36
N THR A 265 -12.65 14.49 -7.10
CA THR A 265 -12.01 15.69 -6.55
C THR A 265 -10.96 15.25 -5.51
N PRO A 266 -9.88 14.60 -5.95
CA PRO A 266 -9.03 13.78 -5.07
C PRO A 266 -8.23 14.56 -4.01
N VAL A 267 -8.13 15.88 -4.14
CA VAL A 267 -7.56 16.78 -3.11
C VAL A 267 -8.57 17.19 -2.02
N ASP A 268 -9.83 16.81 -2.19
CA ASP A 268 -10.93 17.09 -1.27
C ASP A 268 -11.49 15.76 -0.72
N SER A 269 -11.26 15.51 0.57
CA SER A 269 -11.74 14.30 1.25
C SER A 269 -13.27 14.23 1.32
N SER A 270 -13.98 15.36 1.18
CA SER A 270 -15.44 15.37 1.12
C SER A 270 -15.98 14.77 -0.18
N GLY A 271 -15.13 14.64 -1.21
CA GLY A 271 -15.44 14.03 -2.50
C GLY A 271 -15.70 12.52 -2.45
N TRP A 272 -15.33 11.85 -1.36
CA TRP A 272 -15.69 10.44 -1.16
C TRP A 272 -17.20 10.29 -0.86
N PRO A 273 -17.88 9.29 -1.45
CA PRO A 273 -19.27 8.99 -1.14
C PRO A 273 -19.40 8.27 0.21
N ASP A 274 -20.55 8.41 0.87
CA ASP A 274 -20.80 7.78 2.17
C ASP A 274 -20.99 6.24 2.07
N ALA A 275 -21.18 5.73 0.86
CA ALA A 275 -21.36 4.31 0.57
C ALA A 275 -20.57 3.93 -0.71
N PRO A 276 -20.11 2.68 -0.82
CA PRO A 276 -19.39 2.24 -2.02
C PRO A 276 -20.27 2.36 -3.27
N ILE A 277 -19.66 2.75 -4.39
CA ILE A 277 -20.32 2.83 -5.69
C ILE A 277 -20.56 1.45 -6.31
N MET A 278 -19.79 0.45 -5.87
CA MET A 278 -19.86 -0.94 -6.29
C MET A 278 -19.39 -1.83 -5.15
N LYS A 279 -20.01 -3.00 -4.97
CA LYS A 279 -19.50 -4.07 -4.11
C LYS A 279 -18.71 -5.04 -4.98
N LEU A 280 -17.42 -5.24 -4.67
CA LEU A 280 -16.54 -6.16 -5.40
C LEU A 280 -16.68 -7.60 -4.90
N HIS A 281 -16.92 -7.78 -3.60
CA HIS A 281 -17.15 -9.09 -2.99
C HIS A 281 -18.16 -8.99 -1.84
N GLN A 282 -19.01 -10.01 -1.70
CA GLN A 282 -19.96 -10.14 -0.60
C GLN A 282 -19.52 -11.25 0.33
N GLY A 283 -19.34 -10.93 1.62
CA GLY A 283 -18.84 -11.88 2.62
C GLY A 283 -17.44 -11.50 3.16
N PRO A 284 -16.79 -12.42 3.90
CA PRO A 284 -15.44 -12.23 4.42
C PRO A 284 -14.45 -11.76 3.35
N SER A 285 -13.84 -10.61 3.58
CA SER A 285 -12.87 -10.02 2.67
C SER A 285 -11.90 -9.09 3.41
N GLY A 286 -10.63 -9.20 3.05
CA GLY A 286 -9.52 -8.55 3.74
C GLY A 286 -8.77 -7.60 2.83
N TYR A 287 -7.48 -7.88 2.65
CA TYR A 287 -6.58 -7.02 1.89
C TYR A 287 -6.95 -7.08 0.41
N ALA A 288 -6.76 -5.97 -0.29
CA ALA A 288 -7.04 -5.88 -1.71
C ALA A 288 -5.98 -5.02 -2.41
N ASP A 289 -5.84 -5.22 -3.71
CA ASP A 289 -5.01 -4.37 -4.56
C ASP A 289 -5.68 -4.12 -5.91
N LEU A 290 -5.76 -2.84 -6.30
CA LEU A 290 -6.40 -2.37 -7.52
C LEU A 290 -5.35 -2.09 -8.60
N VAL A 291 -5.71 -2.33 -9.86
CA VAL A 291 -4.92 -1.89 -11.01
C VAL A 291 -5.83 -1.51 -12.18
N GLU A 292 -5.44 -0.48 -12.93
CA GLU A 292 -6.00 -0.20 -14.25
C GLU A 292 -5.14 -0.92 -15.29
N HIS A 293 -5.70 -1.90 -15.99
CA HIS A 293 -4.93 -2.71 -16.96
C HIS A 293 -5.13 -2.24 -18.41
N GLU A 294 -6.20 -1.52 -18.68
CA GLU A 294 -6.54 -0.83 -19.93
C GLU A 294 -7.36 0.43 -19.55
N PRO A 295 -7.34 1.53 -20.31
CA PRO A 295 -8.10 2.73 -19.99
C PRO A 295 -9.58 2.43 -19.69
N GLY A 296 -10.03 2.75 -18.47
CA GLY A 296 -11.39 2.51 -17.98
C GLY A 296 -11.71 1.06 -17.59
N ARG A 297 -10.72 0.17 -17.55
CA ARG A 297 -10.86 -1.24 -17.16
C ARG A 297 -9.91 -1.60 -16.04
N PHE A 298 -10.49 -2.19 -15.01
CA PHE A 298 -9.83 -2.37 -13.74
C PHE A 298 -9.81 -3.84 -13.35
N ALA A 299 -8.84 -4.18 -12.51
CA ALA A 299 -8.78 -5.44 -11.82
C ALA A 299 -8.60 -5.24 -10.33
N CYS A 300 -9.05 -6.22 -9.55
CA CYS A 300 -8.83 -6.30 -8.12
C CYS A 300 -8.32 -7.70 -7.78
N LEU A 301 -7.19 -7.76 -7.08
CA LEU A 301 -6.75 -8.95 -6.36
C LEU A 301 -7.18 -8.79 -4.89
N MET A 302 -7.79 -9.78 -4.28
CA MET A 302 -8.34 -9.65 -2.93
C MET A 302 -8.22 -10.92 -2.10
N GLU A 303 -8.01 -10.77 -0.79
CA GLU A 303 -8.28 -11.81 0.19
C GLU A 303 -9.80 -11.94 0.38
N CYS A 304 -10.34 -13.16 0.23
CA CYS A 304 -11.74 -13.45 0.53
C CYS A 304 -11.96 -14.91 0.95
N GLY A 305 -13.18 -15.22 1.35
CA GLY A 305 -13.59 -16.57 1.70
C GLY A 305 -15.06 -16.68 2.10
N ASN A 306 -15.47 -17.88 2.54
CA ASN A 306 -16.83 -18.13 3.00
C ASN A 306 -17.00 -17.91 4.51
N GLU A 307 -16.03 -18.35 5.32
CA GLU A 307 -16.05 -18.25 6.79
C GLU A 307 -15.06 -17.19 7.29
N HIS A 308 -13.88 -17.10 6.67
CA HIS A 308 -12.78 -16.20 7.02
C HIS A 308 -12.27 -15.44 5.81
N GLU A 309 -11.74 -14.24 6.04
CA GLU A 309 -11.28 -13.35 4.97
C GLU A 309 -10.02 -13.84 4.24
N ASN A 310 -9.26 -14.77 4.83
CA ASN A 310 -7.93 -15.19 4.36
C ASN A 310 -7.91 -16.64 3.83
N GLU A 311 -9.06 -17.16 3.39
CA GLU A 311 -9.17 -18.51 2.84
C GLU A 311 -8.54 -18.62 1.45
N GLU A 312 -8.72 -17.58 0.62
CA GLU A 312 -8.19 -17.54 -0.74
C GLU A 312 -7.80 -16.12 -1.19
N ILE A 313 -7.05 -16.07 -2.29
CA ILE A 313 -6.77 -14.84 -3.03
C ILE A 313 -7.52 -14.93 -4.36
N ALA A 314 -8.59 -14.14 -4.50
CA ALA A 314 -9.39 -14.06 -5.71
C ALA A 314 -8.94 -12.92 -6.62
N PHE A 315 -9.28 -13.03 -7.91
CA PHE A 315 -9.03 -12.00 -8.90
C PHE A 315 -10.33 -11.65 -9.64
N LEU A 316 -10.62 -10.37 -9.75
CA LEU A 316 -11.84 -9.84 -10.37
C LEU A 316 -11.50 -8.77 -11.41
N LEU A 317 -12.02 -8.93 -12.63
CA LEU A 317 -12.07 -7.85 -13.63
C LEU A 317 -13.38 -7.07 -13.49
N PHE A 318 -13.33 -5.75 -13.58
CA PHE A 318 -14.52 -4.90 -13.51
C PHE A 318 -14.38 -3.61 -14.33
N GLU A 319 -15.52 -2.99 -14.63
CA GLU A 319 -15.64 -1.66 -15.25
C GLU A 319 -16.50 -0.79 -14.32
N LEU A 320 -16.29 0.53 -14.34
CA LEU A 320 -17.08 1.44 -13.50
C LEU A 320 -18.53 1.56 -14.03
N PRO A 321 -19.53 1.73 -13.14
CA PRO A 321 -20.91 1.85 -13.59
C PRO A 321 -21.11 3.14 -14.41
N VAL A 322 -21.66 3.02 -15.62
CA VAL A 322 -21.88 4.17 -16.54
C VAL A 322 -22.65 5.33 -15.91
N LYS A 323 -23.56 5.05 -14.96
CA LYS A 323 -24.35 6.08 -14.24
C LYS A 323 -23.56 6.82 -13.14
N LYS A 324 -22.32 6.40 -12.86
CA LYS A 324 -21.46 6.90 -11.78
C LYS A 324 -20.20 7.58 -12.32
N LEU A 325 -19.85 7.38 -13.60
CA LEU A 325 -18.93 8.22 -14.37
C LEU A 325 -19.57 9.59 -14.66
#